data_AF-A0A0R6BJV8-F1
#
_entry.id   AF-A0A0R6BJV8-F1
#
_cell.length_a   1.000
_cell.length_b   1.000
_cell.length_c   1.000
_cell.angle_alpha   90.00
_cell.angle_beta   90.00
_cell.angle_gamma   90.00
#
_symmetry.space_group_name_H-M   'P 1'
#
loop_
_entity.id
_entity.type
_entity.pdbx_description
1 polymer ?
#
loop_
_entity_poly.entity_id
_entity_poly.type
_entity_poly.pdbx_seq_one_letter_code
_entity_poly.pdbx_strand_id
1 'polypeptide(L)'
;LVHGAVILLGGDPGIGKSTLLLQTSVNCTQFGKVLYVTGEESLEQVTLRSKRLGLSQDVDLRLLAETQVERILKAAEIEQPKVLIVDSIQTIFTESLQSAPGGVAQVRESAAILTQFAKRTGTCLFLVGHVTKEGALAGPRVLEHMVDTVLYFEGEQDSRFRLLRAVKNRFGAANELGIFAMTETGLKTVSNPSAIFLSRYEDLQPGSVVMVAWKGPRPLLVEVQALVDESHSSNPRRIAVGLDQQRLAMLLAVLNRHGGIASYDQDVFINVVGGMKITETAADLALLLACVSSLRGKALS
;
A
#
# COMPACT_ATOMS: atom_id res chain seq x y z
N LEU A 1 -1.72 15.48 14.53
CA LEU A 1 -0.40 15.56 13.85
C LEU A 1 0.68 15.38 14.90
N VAL A 2 1.79 14.71 14.56
CA VAL A 2 2.96 14.61 15.46
C VAL A 2 3.96 15.69 15.04
N HIS A 3 4.31 16.59 15.97
CA HIS A 3 5.21 17.70 15.69
C HIS A 3 6.62 17.23 15.30
N GLY A 4 7.18 17.82 14.25
CA GLY A 4 8.51 17.47 13.74
C GLY A 4 8.63 16.05 13.20
N ALA A 5 7.51 15.33 12.99
CA ALA A 5 7.55 14.00 12.40
C ALA A 5 7.94 14.08 10.92
N VAL A 6 8.79 13.14 10.49
CA VAL A 6 9.16 13.00 9.08
C VAL A 6 8.60 11.68 8.55
N ILE A 7 7.77 11.78 7.52
CA ILE A 7 6.98 10.70 6.95
C ILE A 7 7.36 10.53 5.48
N LEU A 8 7.84 9.36 5.10
CA LEU A 8 8.11 8.99 3.72
C LEU A 8 6.93 8.21 3.15
N LEU A 9 6.39 8.67 2.02
CA LEU A 9 5.38 7.96 1.22
C LEU A 9 6.05 7.39 -0.05
N GLY A 10 6.36 6.10 0.00
CA GLY A 10 6.88 5.32 -1.11
C GLY A 10 5.78 4.73 -1.99
N GLY A 11 6.05 4.54 -3.28
CA GLY A 11 5.17 3.75 -4.16
C GLY A 11 5.45 3.99 -5.64
N ASP A 12 4.92 3.10 -6.48
CA ASP A 12 5.11 3.16 -7.92
C ASP A 12 4.57 4.47 -8.53
N PRO A 13 5.16 4.98 -9.62
CA PRO A 13 4.57 6.08 -10.38
C PRO A 13 3.12 5.77 -10.78
N GLY A 14 2.23 6.77 -10.70
CA GLY A 14 0.81 6.61 -11.07
C GLY A 14 -0.08 5.85 -10.06
N ILE A 15 0.46 5.31 -8.96
CA ILE A 15 -0.33 4.56 -7.97
C ILE A 15 -1.34 5.43 -7.20
N GLY A 16 -1.16 6.76 -7.21
CA GLY A 16 -2.05 7.74 -6.57
C GLY A 16 -1.47 8.46 -5.35
N LYS A 17 -0.15 8.52 -5.19
CA LYS A 17 0.53 9.20 -4.06
C LYS A 17 0.15 10.69 -3.95
N SER A 18 0.29 11.43 -5.05
CA SER A 18 -0.06 12.86 -5.12
C SER A 18 -1.56 13.09 -4.89
N THR A 19 -2.42 12.18 -5.36
CA THR A 19 -3.87 12.21 -5.06
C THR A 19 -4.12 12.04 -3.55
N LEU A 20 -3.52 11.03 -2.92
CA LEU A 20 -3.65 10.77 -1.49
C LEU A 20 -3.18 11.97 -0.68
N LEU A 21 -2.02 12.53 -1.02
CA LEU A 21 -1.46 13.68 -0.31
C LEU A 21 -2.26 14.94 -0.53
N LEU A 22 -2.75 15.21 -1.74
CA LEU A 22 -3.57 16.40 -1.98
C LEU A 22 -4.88 16.35 -1.19
N GLN A 23 -5.57 15.20 -1.16
CA GLN A 23 -6.75 15.01 -0.30
C GLN A 23 -6.40 15.14 1.19
N THR A 24 -5.26 14.60 1.60
CA THR A 24 -4.78 14.71 3.00
C THR A 24 -4.41 16.14 3.36
N SER A 25 -3.83 16.91 2.43
CA SER A 25 -3.40 18.30 2.62
C SER A 25 -4.57 19.19 3.00
N VAL A 26 -5.68 19.06 2.28
CA VAL A 26 -6.91 19.79 2.53
C VAL A 26 -7.44 19.46 3.92
N ASN A 27 -7.49 18.18 4.28
CA ASN A 27 -7.87 17.77 5.63
C ASN A 27 -6.90 18.26 6.71
N CYS A 28 -5.61 18.41 6.40
CA CYS A 28 -4.61 18.91 7.35
C CYS A 28 -4.76 20.40 7.64
N THR A 29 -5.41 21.18 6.77
CA THR A 29 -5.61 22.63 7.00
C THR A 29 -6.40 22.94 8.27
N GLN A 30 -7.22 21.99 8.76
CA GLN A 30 -7.91 22.11 10.05
C GLN A 30 -6.95 22.16 11.24
N PHE A 31 -5.71 21.69 11.09
CA PHE A 31 -4.67 21.70 12.12
C PHE A 31 -3.68 22.87 11.93
N GLY A 32 -3.89 23.73 10.93
CA GLY A 32 -3.07 24.88 10.61
C GLY A 32 -2.56 24.88 9.16
N LYS A 33 -1.79 25.91 8.83
CA LYS A 33 -1.22 26.14 7.49
C LYS A 33 -0.52 24.92 6.91
N VAL A 34 -0.83 24.62 5.65
CA VAL A 34 -0.18 23.56 4.87
C VAL A 34 0.55 24.19 3.69
N LEU A 35 1.82 23.82 3.51
CA LEU A 35 2.61 24.17 2.33
C LEU A 35 2.86 22.89 1.51
N TYR A 36 2.33 22.85 0.29
CA TYR A 36 2.55 21.76 -0.66
C TYR A 36 3.55 22.23 -1.72
N VAL A 37 4.70 21.58 -1.74
CA VAL A 37 5.77 21.81 -2.70
C VAL A 37 5.68 20.74 -3.79
N THR A 38 5.59 21.18 -5.03
CA THR A 38 5.63 20.31 -6.22
C THR A 38 6.87 20.63 -7.04
N GLY A 39 7.61 19.59 -7.42
CA GLY A 39 8.68 19.69 -8.41
C GLY A 39 8.35 19.00 -9.73
N GLU A 40 7.28 18.19 -9.78
CA GLU A 40 6.87 17.43 -10.97
C GLU A 40 5.74 18.10 -11.74
N GLU A 41 4.78 18.69 -11.05
CA GLU A 41 3.55 19.26 -11.64
C GLU A 41 3.53 20.79 -11.53
N SER A 42 2.92 21.45 -12.53
CA SER A 42 2.66 22.88 -12.48
C SER A 42 1.54 23.22 -11.49
N LEU A 43 1.49 24.48 -11.04
CA LEU A 43 0.45 24.95 -10.13
C LEU A 43 -0.96 24.81 -10.75
N GLU A 44 -1.09 25.04 -12.06
CA GLU A 44 -2.35 24.86 -12.78
C GLU A 44 -2.78 23.39 -12.79
N GLN A 45 -1.85 22.45 -13.00
CA GLN A 45 -2.14 21.02 -12.98
C GLN A 45 -2.64 20.55 -11.60
N VAL A 46 -1.96 20.97 -10.53
CA VAL A 46 -2.39 20.66 -9.15
C VAL A 46 -3.76 21.27 -8.85
N THR A 47 -4.02 22.49 -9.32
CA THR A 47 -5.31 23.19 -9.14
C THR A 47 -6.44 22.52 -9.91
N LEU A 48 -6.22 22.09 -11.15
CA LEU A 48 -7.21 21.33 -11.92
C LEU A 48 -7.52 20.00 -11.24
N ARG A 49 -6.50 19.33 -10.70
CA ARG A 49 -6.68 18.08 -9.94
C ARG A 49 -7.49 18.31 -8.67
N SER A 50 -7.22 19.36 -7.90
CA SER A 50 -7.99 19.65 -6.68
C SER A 50 -9.47 19.90 -6.98
N LYS A 51 -9.76 20.64 -8.07
CA LYS A 51 -11.13 20.86 -8.56
C LYS A 51 -11.83 19.55 -8.93
N ARG A 52 -11.16 18.67 -9.69
CA ARG A 52 -11.71 17.36 -10.07
C ARG A 52 -12.01 16.48 -8.86
N LEU A 53 -11.15 16.53 -7.84
CA LEU A 53 -11.33 15.78 -6.59
C LEU A 53 -12.44 16.35 -5.69
N GLY A 54 -13.07 17.47 -6.08
CA GLY A 54 -14.12 18.12 -5.28
C GLY A 54 -13.60 18.67 -3.95
N LEU A 55 -12.31 19.03 -3.90
CA LEU A 55 -11.69 19.54 -2.69
C LEU A 55 -12.12 20.99 -2.43
N SER A 56 -12.36 21.31 -1.16
CA SER A 56 -12.69 22.67 -0.72
C SER A 56 -11.64 23.66 -1.20
N GLN A 57 -12.08 24.76 -1.81
CA GLN A 57 -11.17 25.82 -2.30
C GLN A 57 -10.88 26.88 -1.24
N ASP A 58 -11.75 27.02 -0.23
CA ASP A 58 -11.54 27.92 0.91
C ASP A 58 -10.78 27.21 2.03
N VAL A 59 -9.53 26.86 1.77
CA VAL A 59 -8.64 26.22 2.76
C VAL A 59 -7.26 26.86 2.77
N ASP A 60 -6.59 26.83 3.93
CA ASP A 60 -5.25 27.40 4.10
C ASP A 60 -4.15 26.45 3.58
N LEU A 61 -4.24 26.16 2.27
CA LEU A 61 -3.31 25.34 1.51
C LEU A 61 -2.54 26.24 0.54
N ARG A 62 -1.24 26.38 0.77
CA ARG A 62 -0.32 27.09 -0.13
C ARG A 62 0.36 26.10 -1.05
N LEU A 63 0.35 26.40 -2.35
CA LEU A 63 1.07 25.62 -3.35
C LEU A 63 2.34 26.36 -3.77
N LEU A 64 3.45 25.64 -3.87
CA LEU A 64 4.73 26.16 -4.32
C LEU A 64 5.32 25.23 -5.38
N ALA A 65 5.56 25.74 -6.58
CA ALA A 65 6.29 25.03 -7.62
C ALA A 65 7.77 25.43 -7.54
N GLU A 66 8.57 24.62 -6.84
CA GLU A 66 9.99 24.90 -6.61
C GLU A 66 10.75 23.59 -6.38
N THR A 67 11.99 23.53 -6.86
CA THR A 67 12.85 22.34 -6.79
C THR A 67 14.10 22.57 -5.95
N GLN A 68 14.47 23.82 -5.68
CA GLN A 68 15.63 24.15 -4.87
C GLN A 68 15.31 24.17 -3.37
N VAL A 69 16.02 23.34 -2.57
CA VAL A 69 15.83 23.22 -1.11
C VAL A 69 15.92 24.58 -0.41
N GLU A 70 16.92 25.38 -0.74
CA GLU A 70 17.16 26.67 -0.06
C GLU A 70 15.99 27.64 -0.27
N ARG A 71 15.35 27.61 -1.44
CA ARG A 71 14.18 28.43 -1.75
C ARG A 71 12.92 27.91 -1.08
N ILE A 72 12.74 26.58 -1.05
CA ILE A 72 11.65 25.93 -0.33
C ILE A 72 11.71 26.30 1.16
N LEU A 73 12.90 26.24 1.77
CA LEU A 73 13.08 26.59 3.17
C LEU A 73 12.80 28.07 3.45
N LYS A 74 13.26 28.99 2.59
CA LYS A 74 12.95 30.42 2.72
C LYS A 74 11.44 30.67 2.69
N ALA A 75 10.71 30.02 1.77
CA ALA A 75 9.25 30.12 1.73
C ALA A 75 8.61 29.53 3.01
N ALA A 76 9.09 28.38 3.47
CA ALA A 76 8.58 27.74 4.69
C ALA A 76 8.86 28.55 5.97
N GLU A 77 9.96 29.29 6.04
CA GLU A 77 10.27 30.20 7.17
C GLU A 77 9.29 31.38 7.24
N ILE A 78 8.86 31.90 6.09
CA ILE A 78 7.87 32.98 5.99
C ILE A 78 6.46 32.45 6.31
N GLU A 79 6.08 31.35 5.67
CA GLU A 79 4.73 30.79 5.80
C GLU A 79 4.47 30.14 7.16
N GLN A 80 5.53 29.63 7.81
CA GLN A 80 5.48 28.87 9.06
C GLN A 80 4.43 27.74 9.06
N PRO A 81 4.48 26.82 8.08
CA PRO A 81 3.47 25.78 7.96
C PRO A 81 3.56 24.76 9.09
N LYS A 82 2.40 24.27 9.53
CA LYS A 82 2.30 23.11 10.44
C LYS A 82 2.56 21.81 9.69
N VAL A 83 2.26 21.77 8.40
CA VAL A 83 2.53 20.62 7.52
C VAL A 83 3.25 21.09 6.25
N LEU A 84 4.39 20.47 5.97
CA LEU A 84 5.14 20.65 4.73
C LEU A 84 5.10 19.35 3.93
N ILE A 85 4.70 19.42 2.66
CA ILE A 85 4.66 18.28 1.74
C ILE A 85 5.61 18.56 0.59
N VAL A 86 6.41 17.56 0.21
CA VAL A 86 7.37 17.63 -0.90
C VAL A 86 7.08 16.48 -1.87
N ASP A 87 6.55 16.83 -3.04
CA ASP A 87 6.15 15.90 -4.11
C ASP A 87 6.90 16.22 -5.42
N SER A 88 8.01 15.55 -5.75
CA SER A 88 8.64 14.44 -5.02
C SER A 88 10.08 14.76 -4.63
N ILE A 89 10.64 14.02 -3.67
CA ILE A 89 12.02 14.26 -3.21
C ILE A 89 13.05 14.05 -4.33
N GLN A 90 12.73 13.26 -5.36
CA GLN A 90 13.60 13.04 -6.51
C GLN A 90 13.80 14.29 -7.36
N THR A 91 12.82 15.20 -7.41
CA THR A 91 12.95 16.46 -8.16
C THR A 91 13.68 17.55 -7.39
N ILE A 92 13.90 17.34 -6.10
CA ILE A 92 14.49 18.34 -5.22
C ILE A 92 16.02 18.26 -5.25
N PHE A 93 16.66 19.42 -5.21
CA PHE A 93 18.11 19.55 -5.22
C PHE A 93 18.58 20.67 -4.28
N THR A 94 19.79 20.53 -3.74
CA THR A 94 20.51 21.56 -2.98
C THR A 94 21.77 21.98 -3.74
N GLU A 95 22.12 23.26 -3.65
CA GLU A 95 23.37 23.77 -4.23
C GLU A 95 24.61 23.36 -3.43
N SER A 96 24.43 22.88 -2.20
CA SER A 96 25.52 22.45 -1.31
C SER A 96 26.26 21.21 -1.82
N LEU A 97 25.66 20.48 -2.77
CA LEU A 97 26.19 19.24 -3.31
C LEU A 97 26.19 19.27 -4.85
N GLN A 98 27.35 19.05 -5.46
CA GLN A 98 27.48 18.91 -6.91
C GLN A 98 27.09 17.50 -7.36
N SER A 99 25.78 17.22 -7.36
CA SER A 99 25.20 16.01 -7.92
C SER A 99 23.93 16.34 -8.70
N ALA A 100 23.62 15.51 -9.69
CA ALA A 100 22.40 15.68 -10.47
C ALA A 100 21.15 15.46 -9.58
N PRO A 101 20.08 16.26 -9.77
CA PRO A 101 18.77 15.99 -9.18
C PRO A 101 18.33 14.53 -9.41
N GLY A 102 17.73 13.91 -8.38
CA GLY A 102 17.30 12.51 -8.43
C GLY A 102 18.39 11.47 -8.11
N GLY A 103 19.66 11.87 -8.11
CA GLY A 103 20.77 11.02 -7.68
C GLY A 103 20.70 10.69 -6.18
N VAL A 104 21.23 9.53 -5.79
CA VAL A 104 21.19 9.03 -4.39
C VAL A 104 21.78 10.03 -3.40
N ALA A 105 22.91 10.66 -3.73
CA ALA A 105 23.54 11.66 -2.88
C ALA A 105 22.66 12.91 -2.74
N GLN A 106 22.14 13.43 -3.85
CA GLN A 106 21.27 14.62 -3.86
C GLN A 106 19.99 14.42 -3.06
N VAL A 107 19.35 13.25 -3.22
CA VAL A 107 18.13 12.90 -2.50
C VAL A 107 18.37 12.75 -1.00
N ARG A 108 19.47 12.12 -0.59
CA ARG A 108 19.82 12.00 0.83
C ARG A 108 20.09 13.35 1.48
N GLU A 109 20.90 14.18 0.82
CA GLU A 109 21.27 15.48 1.38
C GLU A 109 20.05 16.41 1.47
N SER A 110 19.25 16.49 0.39
CA SER A 110 18.02 17.29 0.38
C SER A 110 17.04 16.83 1.47
N ALA A 111 16.85 15.51 1.64
CA ALA A 111 16.01 14.97 2.70
C ALA A 111 16.56 15.26 4.10
N ALA A 112 17.88 15.22 4.29
CA ALA A 112 18.53 15.54 5.58
C ALA A 112 18.28 17.00 5.97
N ILE A 113 18.49 17.93 5.04
CA ILE A 113 18.28 19.37 5.25
C ILE A 113 16.81 19.65 5.60
N LEU A 114 15.86 19.09 4.84
CA LEU A 114 14.43 19.23 5.10
C LEU A 114 14.01 18.60 6.45
N THR A 115 14.58 17.45 6.79
CA THR A 115 14.36 16.77 8.08
C THR A 115 14.83 17.66 9.24
N GLN A 116 16.02 18.26 9.13
CA GLN A 116 16.56 19.13 10.16
C GLN A 116 15.66 20.36 10.35
N PHE A 117 15.17 20.97 9.27
CA PHE A 117 14.20 22.05 9.33
C PHE A 117 12.94 21.61 10.10
N ALA A 118 12.33 20.49 9.71
CA ALA A 118 11.12 19.95 10.33
C ALA A 118 11.29 19.71 11.84
N LYS A 119 12.44 19.14 12.25
CA LYS A 119 12.77 18.91 13.67
C LYS A 119 12.94 20.22 14.43
N ARG A 120 13.60 21.22 13.84
CA ARG A 120 13.85 22.52 14.45
C ARG A 120 12.57 23.34 14.64
N THR A 121 11.66 23.31 13.67
CA THR A 121 10.43 24.14 13.68
C THR A 121 9.22 23.41 14.24
N GLY A 122 9.29 22.09 14.43
CA GLY A 122 8.15 21.26 14.80
C GLY A 122 7.13 21.07 13.66
N THR A 123 7.52 21.38 12.41
CA THR A 123 6.71 21.15 11.21
C THR A 123 6.61 19.65 10.90
N CYS A 124 5.42 19.15 10.60
CA CYS A 124 5.22 17.78 10.14
C CYS A 124 5.58 17.69 8.65
N LEU A 125 6.56 16.87 8.29
CA LEU A 125 7.11 16.76 6.94
C LEU A 125 6.67 15.46 6.26
N PHE A 126 6.07 15.58 5.08
CA PHE A 126 5.80 14.47 4.17
C PHE A 126 6.74 14.54 2.96
N LEU A 127 7.47 13.46 2.70
CA LEU A 127 8.32 13.29 1.54
C LEU A 127 7.71 12.22 0.63
N VAL A 128 7.53 12.52 -0.65
CA VAL A 128 7.13 11.51 -1.65
C VAL A 128 8.37 10.91 -2.27
N GLY A 129 8.43 9.57 -2.31
CA GLY A 129 9.48 8.83 -2.99
C GLY A 129 8.91 7.87 -4.04
N HIS A 130 9.27 8.07 -5.30
CA HIS A 130 8.98 7.12 -6.37
C HIS A 130 9.81 5.83 -6.28
N VAL A 131 9.15 4.66 -6.35
CA VAL A 131 9.85 3.39 -6.52
C VAL A 131 10.37 3.32 -7.95
N THR A 132 11.67 3.11 -8.09
CA THR A 132 12.35 3.02 -9.37
C THR A 132 12.77 1.57 -9.59
N LYS A 133 12.47 1.02 -10.77
CA LYS A 133 12.91 -0.34 -11.16
C LYS A 133 14.34 -0.35 -11.68
N GLU A 134 14.85 0.81 -12.06
CA GLU A 134 16.17 1.03 -12.64
C GLU A 134 17.02 1.85 -11.66
N GLY A 135 18.19 1.34 -11.30
CA GLY A 135 19.06 1.88 -10.24
C GLY A 135 19.67 3.27 -10.51
N ALA A 136 19.23 3.98 -11.56
CA ALA A 136 19.68 5.33 -11.88
C ALA A 136 19.06 6.41 -10.97
N LEU A 137 17.84 6.19 -10.48
CA LEU A 137 17.12 7.12 -9.60
C LEU A 137 16.99 6.54 -8.19
N ALA A 138 17.18 7.39 -7.18
CA ALA A 138 17.07 6.97 -5.79
C ALA A 138 15.63 6.52 -5.46
N GLY A 139 15.47 5.23 -5.14
CA GLY A 139 14.22 4.71 -4.60
C GLY A 139 13.99 5.12 -3.14
N PRO A 140 12.75 4.99 -2.62
CA PRO A 140 12.41 5.38 -1.24
C PRO A 140 13.23 4.62 -0.18
N ARG A 141 13.72 3.42 -0.51
CA ARG A 141 14.62 2.62 0.36
C ARG A 141 15.85 3.39 0.85
N VAL A 142 16.33 4.34 0.04
CA VAL A 142 17.48 5.19 0.35
C VAL A 142 17.24 6.05 1.61
N LEU A 143 15.99 6.40 1.90
CA LEU A 143 15.59 7.33 2.97
C LEU A 143 14.94 6.64 4.17
N GLU A 144 14.62 5.34 4.11
CA GLU A 144 13.86 4.63 5.15
C GLU A 144 14.48 4.76 6.56
N HIS A 145 15.80 4.75 6.65
CA HIS A 145 16.49 4.86 7.92
C HIS A 145 16.50 6.30 8.47
N MET A 146 16.38 7.31 7.60
CA MET A 146 16.47 8.73 7.93
C MET A 146 15.16 9.32 8.45
N VAL A 147 14.02 8.70 8.13
CA VAL A 147 12.68 9.20 8.49
C VAL A 147 12.09 8.50 9.72
N ASP A 148 11.06 9.08 10.33
CA ASP A 148 10.39 8.47 11.48
C ASP A 148 9.34 7.43 11.09
N THR A 149 8.63 7.69 9.99
CA THR A 149 7.57 6.82 9.47
C THR A 149 7.80 6.54 8.00
N VAL A 150 7.64 5.29 7.58
CA VAL A 150 7.70 4.85 6.19
C VAL A 150 6.38 4.20 5.85
N LEU A 151 5.68 4.79 4.88
CA LEU A 151 4.45 4.29 4.30
C LEU A 151 4.70 3.86 2.86
N TYR A 152 4.21 2.69 2.49
CA TYR A 152 4.20 2.21 1.11
C TYR A 152 2.78 2.20 0.57
N PHE A 153 2.58 2.86 -0.57
CA PHE A 153 1.33 2.80 -1.31
C PHE A 153 1.48 1.80 -2.45
N GLU A 154 0.84 0.65 -2.28
CA GLU A 154 0.98 -0.55 -3.09
C GLU A 154 -0.35 -0.82 -3.81
N GLY A 155 -0.29 -1.43 -4.99
CA GLY A 155 -1.48 -1.92 -5.68
C GLY A 155 -1.08 -2.67 -6.93
N GLU A 156 -1.68 -3.83 -7.15
CA GLU A 156 -1.51 -4.57 -8.40
C GLU A 156 -2.21 -3.83 -9.55
N GLN A 157 -1.68 -3.95 -10.77
CA GLN A 157 -2.17 -3.21 -11.94
C GLN A 157 -3.67 -3.45 -12.20
N ASP A 158 -4.15 -4.68 -11.97
CA ASP A 158 -5.55 -5.07 -12.18
C ASP A 158 -6.43 -4.92 -10.92
N SER A 159 -5.82 -4.59 -9.77
CA SER A 159 -6.60 -4.37 -8.55
C SER A 159 -7.28 -3.02 -8.60
N ARG A 160 -8.58 -2.98 -8.30
CA ARG A 160 -9.33 -1.74 -8.07
C ARG A 160 -8.92 -1.05 -6.76
N PHE A 161 -8.14 -1.74 -5.93
CA PHE A 161 -7.76 -1.29 -4.60
C PHE A 161 -6.29 -0.90 -4.54
N ARG A 162 -6.00 -0.02 -3.57
CA ARG A 162 -4.68 0.49 -3.23
C ARG A 162 -4.49 0.31 -1.74
N LEU A 163 -3.36 -0.27 -1.36
CA LEU A 163 -2.99 -0.59 0.01
C LEU A 163 -1.96 0.41 0.50
N LEU A 164 -2.24 1.10 1.60
CA LEU A 164 -1.27 1.94 2.30
C LEU A 164 -0.74 1.17 3.50
N ARG A 165 0.51 0.72 3.45
CA ARG A 165 1.15 -0.07 4.49
C ARG A 165 2.16 0.74 5.26
N ALA A 166 2.08 0.74 6.59
CA ALA A 166 3.13 1.30 7.44
C ALA A 166 4.24 0.25 7.66
N VAL A 167 5.40 0.42 7.04
CA VAL A 167 6.55 -0.49 7.22
C VAL A 167 7.40 -0.07 8.42
N LYS A 168 7.50 1.24 8.66
CA LYS A 168 8.15 1.82 9.84
C LYS A 168 7.21 2.86 10.43
N ASN A 169 6.99 2.82 11.74
CA ASN A 169 6.21 3.84 12.43
C ASN A 169 6.76 4.01 13.84
N ARG A 170 7.45 5.12 14.11
CA ARG A 170 7.97 5.43 15.46
C ARG A 170 6.90 5.94 16.42
N PHE A 171 5.69 6.21 15.95
CA PHE A 171 4.61 6.83 16.71
C PHE A 171 3.37 5.95 16.87
N GLY A 172 3.42 4.69 16.41
CA GLY A 172 2.28 3.77 16.42
C GLY A 172 2.66 2.37 15.98
N ALA A 173 1.66 1.53 15.69
CA ALA A 173 1.93 0.17 15.25
C ALA A 173 2.57 0.15 13.86
N ALA A 174 3.60 -0.69 13.71
CA ALA A 174 4.08 -1.11 12.41
C ALA A 174 3.10 -2.13 11.80
N ASN A 175 3.10 -2.25 10.47
CA ASN A 175 2.27 -3.14 9.67
C ASN A 175 0.76 -2.81 9.67
N GLU A 176 0.36 -1.60 10.04
CA GLU A 176 -1.00 -1.13 9.78
C GLU A 176 -1.28 -0.99 8.28
N LEU A 177 -2.53 -1.26 7.88
CA LEU A 177 -2.95 -1.32 6.49
C LEU A 177 -4.19 -0.45 6.25
N GLY A 178 -4.05 0.65 5.52
CA GLY A 178 -5.18 1.38 4.94
C GLY A 178 -5.56 0.79 3.58
N ILE A 179 -6.85 0.66 3.29
CA ILE A 179 -7.31 0.22 1.97
C ILE A 179 -8.12 1.32 1.33
N PHE A 180 -7.80 1.62 0.08
CA PHE A 180 -8.42 2.68 -0.70
C PHE A 180 -8.89 2.14 -2.05
N ALA A 181 -9.98 2.67 -2.56
CA ALA A 181 -10.42 2.46 -3.94
C ALA A 181 -10.21 3.77 -4.72
N MET A 182 -9.60 3.67 -5.90
CA MET A 182 -9.48 4.82 -6.80
C MET A 182 -10.80 5.00 -7.55
N THR A 183 -11.40 6.18 -7.42
CA THR A 183 -12.66 6.58 -8.07
C THR A 183 -12.42 7.82 -8.93
N GLU A 184 -13.42 8.21 -9.73
CA GLU A 184 -13.38 9.46 -10.50
C GLU A 184 -13.17 10.69 -9.59
N THR A 185 -13.71 10.64 -8.38
CA THR A 185 -13.57 11.69 -7.34
C THR A 185 -12.30 11.56 -6.49
N GLY A 186 -11.38 10.64 -6.82
CA GLY A 186 -10.15 10.40 -6.05
C GLY A 186 -10.17 9.12 -5.23
N LEU A 187 -9.32 9.06 -4.21
CA LEU A 187 -9.21 7.90 -3.33
C LEU A 187 -10.30 7.95 -2.26
N LYS A 188 -11.06 6.85 -2.15
CA LYS A 188 -12.02 6.62 -1.06
C LYS A 188 -11.52 5.52 -0.15
N THR A 189 -11.59 5.74 1.16
CA THR A 189 -11.30 4.72 2.16
C THR A 189 -12.33 3.60 2.06
N VAL A 190 -11.84 2.36 2.09
CA VAL A 190 -12.72 1.19 2.18
C VAL A 190 -12.92 0.87 3.65
N SER A 191 -14.13 1.12 4.15
CA SER A 191 -14.51 0.90 5.55
C SER A 191 -14.60 -0.58 5.91
N ASN A 192 -15.00 -1.43 4.96
CA ASN A 192 -15.05 -2.88 5.12
C ASN A 192 -14.09 -3.58 4.15
N PRO A 193 -12.80 -3.73 4.53
CA PRO A 193 -11.81 -4.51 3.80
C PRO A 193 -12.29 -5.91 3.43
N SER A 194 -12.96 -6.58 4.36
CA SER A 194 -13.44 -7.95 4.18
C SER A 194 -14.38 -8.08 3.00
N ALA A 195 -15.21 -7.08 2.72
CA ALA A 195 -16.10 -7.09 1.56
C ALA A 195 -15.36 -7.11 0.19
N ILE A 196 -14.04 -6.83 0.18
CA ILE A 196 -13.19 -6.97 -1.02
C ILE A 196 -12.77 -8.42 -1.21
N PHE A 197 -12.47 -9.11 -0.11
CA PHE A 197 -11.90 -10.45 -0.10
C PHE A 197 -12.96 -11.54 0.02
N LEU A 198 -14.24 -11.15 -0.02
CA LEU A 198 -15.40 -12.03 0.00
C LEU A 198 -16.15 -11.89 -1.32
N SER A 199 -16.34 -13.00 -2.01
CA SER A 199 -17.21 -13.09 -3.17
C SER A 199 -18.66 -12.93 -2.71
N ARG A 200 -19.45 -12.17 -3.49
CA ARG A 200 -20.86 -11.92 -3.21
C ARG A 200 -21.74 -13.00 -3.87
N TYR A 201 -21.53 -14.25 -3.51
CA TYR A 201 -22.50 -15.28 -3.89
C TYR A 201 -23.74 -15.12 -3.01
N GLU A 202 -24.93 -15.19 -3.62
CA GLU A 202 -26.20 -15.23 -2.87
C GLU A 202 -26.33 -16.54 -2.08
N ASP A 203 -25.74 -17.62 -2.60
CA ASP A 203 -25.74 -18.96 -2.00
C ASP A 203 -24.33 -19.46 -1.67
N LEU A 204 -24.21 -20.27 -0.61
CA LEU A 204 -22.98 -20.96 -0.24
C LEU A 204 -22.49 -21.86 -1.38
N GLN A 205 -21.23 -21.71 -1.80
CA GLN A 205 -20.64 -22.46 -2.90
C GLN A 205 -19.73 -23.60 -2.39
N PRO A 206 -19.81 -24.80 -2.98
CA PRO A 206 -18.80 -25.83 -2.77
C PRO A 206 -17.40 -25.32 -3.10
N GLY A 207 -16.44 -25.66 -2.26
CA GLY A 207 -15.05 -25.24 -2.44
C GLY A 207 -14.74 -23.81 -1.99
N SER A 208 -15.70 -23.05 -1.47
CA SER A 208 -15.48 -21.71 -0.94
C SER A 208 -15.49 -21.71 0.59
N VAL A 209 -14.46 -21.13 1.21
CA VAL A 209 -14.34 -21.00 2.67
C VAL A 209 -13.83 -19.63 3.05
N VAL A 210 -14.51 -18.99 4.00
CA VAL A 210 -14.06 -17.73 4.60
C VAL A 210 -13.24 -18.02 5.84
N MET A 211 -12.03 -17.47 5.91
CA MET A 211 -11.17 -17.52 7.08
C MET A 211 -10.82 -16.13 7.58
N VAL A 212 -10.38 -16.04 8.84
CA VAL A 212 -9.71 -14.85 9.36
C VAL A 212 -8.22 -15.01 9.12
N ALA A 213 -7.64 -14.13 8.31
CA ALA A 213 -6.20 -14.01 8.12
C ALA A 213 -5.65 -12.77 8.84
N TRP A 214 -4.49 -12.88 9.45
CA TRP A 214 -3.81 -11.75 10.10
C TRP A 214 -2.83 -11.09 9.15
N LYS A 215 -3.06 -9.81 8.84
CA LYS A 215 -2.10 -8.97 8.13
C LYS A 215 -1.53 -7.93 9.08
N GLY A 216 -0.42 -8.27 9.74
CA GLY A 216 0.10 -7.48 10.85
C GLY A 216 -0.87 -7.53 12.04
N PRO A 217 -1.23 -6.40 12.67
CA PRO A 217 -2.17 -6.37 13.80
C PRO A 217 -3.65 -6.42 13.39
N ARG A 218 -3.99 -6.48 12.10
CA ARG A 218 -5.37 -6.42 11.62
C ARG A 218 -5.89 -7.80 11.18
N PRO A 219 -7.01 -8.28 11.75
CA PRO A 219 -7.71 -9.43 11.22
C PRO A 219 -8.48 -9.01 9.95
N LEU A 220 -8.35 -9.80 8.89
CA LEU A 220 -9.06 -9.64 7.63
C LEU A 220 -9.82 -10.93 7.33
N LEU A 221 -11.08 -10.83 6.93
CA LEU A 221 -11.74 -12.01 6.37
C LEU A 221 -11.26 -12.21 4.94
N VAL A 222 -10.92 -13.44 4.60
CA VAL A 222 -10.39 -13.81 3.29
C VAL A 222 -11.06 -15.09 2.84
N GLU A 223 -11.54 -15.09 1.60
CA GLU A 223 -12.06 -16.29 0.98
C GLU A 223 -10.94 -17.09 0.31
N VAL A 224 -10.90 -18.38 0.64
CA VAL A 224 -10.10 -19.40 -0.02
C VAL A 224 -11.03 -20.24 -0.87
N GLN A 225 -10.71 -20.34 -2.16
CA GLN A 225 -11.45 -21.12 -3.13
C GLN A 225 -10.64 -22.33 -3.57
N ALA A 226 -11.29 -23.48 -3.63
CA ALA A 226 -10.75 -24.73 -4.11
C ALA A 226 -11.61 -25.29 -5.24
N LEU A 227 -10.96 -25.69 -6.32
CA LEU A 227 -11.55 -26.51 -7.37
C LEU A 227 -10.79 -27.84 -7.38
N VAL A 228 -11.52 -28.91 -7.05
CA VAL A 228 -11.02 -30.28 -7.11
C VAL A 228 -11.81 -31.00 -8.19
N ASP A 229 -11.11 -31.57 -9.16
CA ASP A 229 -11.72 -32.25 -10.31
C ASP A 229 -10.91 -33.49 -10.70
N GLU A 230 -11.54 -34.42 -11.40
CA GLU A 230 -10.90 -35.67 -11.81
C GLU A 230 -9.72 -35.39 -12.74
N SER A 231 -8.54 -35.93 -12.42
CA SER A 231 -7.37 -35.73 -13.27
C SER A 231 -7.39 -36.71 -14.44
N HIS A 232 -7.31 -36.17 -15.66
CA HIS A 232 -7.10 -36.97 -16.87
C HIS A 232 -5.61 -37.21 -17.18
N SER A 233 -4.70 -36.81 -16.28
CA SER A 233 -3.26 -36.96 -16.44
C SER A 233 -2.68 -38.00 -15.49
N SER A 234 -1.56 -38.61 -15.86
CA SER A 234 -0.80 -39.50 -14.96
C SER A 234 -0.20 -38.76 -13.76
N ASN A 235 -0.03 -37.44 -13.86
CA ASN A 235 0.47 -36.59 -12.79
C ASN A 235 -0.53 -35.46 -12.52
N PRO A 236 -1.39 -35.60 -11.50
CA PRO A 236 -2.38 -34.60 -11.19
C PRO A 236 -1.79 -33.25 -10.78
N ARG A 237 -2.42 -32.19 -11.27
CA ARG A 237 -1.98 -30.81 -11.08
C ARG A 237 -2.34 -30.33 -9.68
N ARG A 238 -1.43 -29.61 -9.04
CA ARG A 238 -1.63 -28.99 -7.73
C ARG A 238 -1.18 -27.56 -7.82
N ILE A 239 -2.09 -26.62 -8.04
CA ILE A 239 -1.77 -25.21 -8.28
C ILE A 239 -2.34 -24.37 -7.14
N ALA A 240 -1.52 -23.48 -6.59
CA ALA A 240 -1.93 -22.56 -5.54
C ALA A 240 -1.59 -21.12 -5.94
N VAL A 241 -2.58 -20.23 -5.88
CA VAL A 241 -2.43 -18.80 -6.05
C VAL A 241 -2.72 -18.12 -4.71
N GLY A 242 -1.76 -17.34 -4.21
CA GLY A 242 -1.85 -16.70 -2.89
C GLY A 242 -1.40 -17.56 -1.71
N LEU A 243 -0.98 -18.80 -1.96
CA LEU A 243 -0.48 -19.75 -0.96
C LEU A 243 0.75 -20.49 -1.49
N ASP A 244 1.52 -21.08 -0.58
CA ASP A 244 2.67 -21.91 -0.94
C ASP A 244 2.24 -23.28 -1.50
N GLN A 245 2.84 -23.67 -2.64
CA GLN A 245 2.47 -24.90 -3.35
C GLN A 245 3.00 -26.16 -2.65
N GLN A 246 4.18 -26.09 -2.02
CA GLN A 246 4.73 -27.24 -1.28
C GLN A 246 3.87 -27.54 -0.05
N ARG A 247 3.39 -26.48 0.59
CA ARG A 247 2.46 -26.56 1.71
C ARG A 247 1.13 -27.19 1.31
N LEU A 248 0.56 -26.82 0.16
CA LEU A 248 -0.64 -27.48 -0.38
C LEU A 248 -0.41 -28.99 -0.52
N ALA A 249 0.70 -29.40 -1.13
CA ALA A 249 1.02 -30.82 -1.32
C ALA A 249 1.13 -31.58 0.01
N MET A 250 1.79 -30.98 1.02
CA MET A 250 1.88 -31.54 2.37
C MET A 250 0.50 -31.68 3.02
N LEU A 251 -0.35 -30.66 2.94
CA LEU A 251 -1.69 -30.69 3.54
C LEU A 251 -2.58 -31.75 2.90
N LEU A 252 -2.54 -31.92 1.58
CA LEU A 252 -3.25 -33.01 0.88
C LEU A 252 -2.74 -34.40 1.32
N ALA A 253 -1.45 -34.55 1.56
CA ALA A 253 -0.89 -35.80 2.08
C ALA A 253 -1.39 -36.10 3.51
N VAL A 254 -1.48 -35.08 4.37
CA VAL A 254 -2.06 -35.20 5.72
C VAL A 254 -3.54 -35.58 5.63
N LEU A 255 -4.30 -34.93 4.74
CA LEU A 255 -5.71 -35.21 4.52
C LEU A 255 -5.96 -36.66 4.09
N ASN A 256 -5.10 -37.20 3.22
CA ASN A 256 -5.16 -38.60 2.82
C ASN A 256 -4.79 -39.55 3.97
N ARG A 257 -3.62 -39.37 4.57
CA ARG A 257 -3.09 -40.30 5.58
C ARG A 257 -3.88 -40.32 6.88
N HIS A 258 -4.35 -39.16 7.33
CA HIS A 258 -4.99 -39.00 8.64
C HIS A 258 -6.49 -38.70 8.53
N GLY A 259 -6.92 -38.05 7.45
CA GLY A 259 -8.34 -37.78 7.19
C GLY A 259 -9.04 -38.88 6.40
N GLY A 260 -8.30 -39.82 5.80
CA GLY A 260 -8.84 -40.90 4.98
C GLY A 260 -9.50 -40.42 3.67
N ILE A 261 -9.20 -39.20 3.24
CA ILE A 261 -9.75 -38.60 2.02
C ILE A 261 -8.64 -38.58 0.96
N ALA A 262 -8.74 -39.49 0.01
CA ALA A 262 -7.81 -39.56 -1.11
C ALA A 262 -8.07 -38.43 -2.12
N SER A 263 -6.99 -37.79 -2.57
CA SER A 263 -6.99 -36.80 -3.65
C SER A 263 -5.77 -36.98 -4.57
N TYR A 264 -5.26 -38.22 -4.67
CA TYR A 264 -4.03 -38.51 -5.41
C TYR A 264 -4.27 -38.56 -6.92
N ASP A 265 -5.52 -38.79 -7.35
CA ASP A 265 -6.02 -38.88 -8.72
C ASP A 265 -6.81 -37.62 -9.13
N GLN A 266 -6.82 -36.59 -8.29
CA GLN A 266 -7.56 -35.35 -8.53
C GLN A 266 -6.60 -34.19 -8.85
N ASP A 267 -6.99 -33.37 -9.81
CA ASP A 267 -6.40 -32.04 -9.98
C ASP A 267 -6.95 -31.12 -8.88
N VAL A 268 -6.07 -30.32 -8.27
CA VAL A 268 -6.41 -29.39 -7.18
C VAL A 268 -5.91 -28.01 -7.52
N PHE A 269 -6.84 -27.06 -7.63
CA PHE A 269 -6.56 -25.65 -7.84
C PHE A 269 -7.03 -24.85 -6.63
N ILE A 270 -6.15 -24.01 -6.09
CA ILE A 270 -6.44 -23.15 -4.95
C ILE A 270 -6.23 -21.70 -5.35
N ASN A 271 -7.17 -20.85 -4.95
CA ASN A 271 -7.10 -19.41 -5.14
C ASN A 271 -7.47 -18.67 -3.84
N VAL A 272 -6.61 -17.76 -3.40
CA VAL A 272 -6.96 -16.78 -2.37
C VAL A 272 -7.56 -15.55 -3.04
N VAL A 273 -8.82 -15.26 -2.73
CA VAL A 273 -9.55 -14.15 -3.36
C VAL A 273 -8.91 -12.80 -3.02
N GLY A 274 -8.88 -11.91 -4.01
CA GLY A 274 -8.33 -10.56 -3.87
C GLY A 274 -6.80 -10.46 -3.94
N GLY A 275 -6.12 -11.50 -4.46
CA GLY A 275 -4.68 -11.47 -4.75
C GLY A 275 -3.79 -11.49 -3.50
N MET A 276 -4.36 -11.79 -2.33
CA MET A 276 -3.58 -11.81 -1.09
C MET A 276 -2.68 -13.04 -1.00
N LYS A 277 -1.45 -12.81 -0.55
CA LYS A 277 -0.54 -13.86 -0.12
C LYS A 277 -0.71 -14.15 1.37
N ILE A 278 -1.09 -15.39 1.68
CA ILE A 278 -1.23 -15.93 3.02
C ILE A 278 -0.03 -16.83 3.32
N THR A 279 0.72 -16.49 4.35
CA THR A 279 1.93 -17.23 4.76
C THR A 279 1.80 -17.87 6.14
N GLU A 280 0.71 -17.58 6.86
CA GLU A 280 0.49 -18.04 8.23
C GLU A 280 -0.13 -19.44 8.29
N THR A 281 -0.08 -20.09 9.45
CA THR A 281 -0.60 -21.44 9.64
C THR A 281 -2.08 -21.55 9.93
N ALA A 282 -2.72 -20.46 10.32
CA ALA A 282 -4.16 -20.41 10.53
C ALA A 282 -4.98 -20.76 9.27
N ALA A 283 -4.38 -20.68 8.08
CA ALA A 283 -5.04 -20.97 6.80
C ALA A 283 -5.21 -22.46 6.50
N ASP A 284 -4.48 -23.34 7.18
CA ASP A 284 -4.38 -24.76 6.80
C ASP A 284 -5.73 -25.47 6.89
N LEU A 285 -6.47 -25.21 7.97
CA LEU A 285 -7.79 -25.81 8.15
C LEU A 285 -8.79 -25.30 7.11
N ALA A 286 -8.79 -23.99 6.84
CA ALA A 286 -9.69 -23.40 5.85
C ALA A 286 -9.43 -23.96 4.44
N LEU A 287 -8.16 -24.13 4.08
CA LEU A 287 -7.76 -24.74 2.81
C LEU A 287 -8.23 -26.19 2.70
N LEU A 288 -8.01 -27.00 3.74
CA LEU A 288 -8.43 -28.40 3.72
C LEU A 288 -9.95 -28.53 3.62
N LEU A 289 -10.68 -27.70 4.37
CA LEU A 289 -12.14 -27.65 4.31
C LEU A 289 -12.63 -27.22 2.92
N ALA A 290 -11.96 -26.27 2.26
CA ALA A 290 -12.26 -25.87 0.89
C ALA A 290 -12.07 -27.05 -0.08
N CYS A 291 -10.94 -27.75 -0.01
CA CYS A 291 -10.68 -28.93 -0.85
C CYS A 291 -11.76 -30.01 -0.65
N VAL A 292 -12.10 -30.33 0.60
CA VAL A 292 -13.11 -31.36 0.92
C VAL A 292 -14.50 -30.93 0.46
N SER A 293 -14.84 -29.65 0.62
CA SER A 293 -16.11 -29.07 0.17
C SER A 293 -16.24 -29.19 -1.36
N SER A 294 -15.19 -28.84 -2.09
CA SER A 294 -15.11 -28.94 -3.55
C SER A 294 -15.24 -30.39 -4.01
N LEU A 295 -14.41 -31.28 -3.46
CA LEU A 295 -14.39 -32.71 -3.79
C LEU A 295 -15.75 -33.39 -3.55
N ARG A 296 -16.49 -32.97 -2.53
CA ARG A 296 -17.81 -33.54 -2.20
C ARG A 296 -18.95 -32.86 -2.94
N GLY A 297 -18.71 -31.77 -3.67
CA GLY A 297 -19.75 -30.95 -4.27
C GLY A 297 -20.73 -30.38 -3.24
N LYS A 298 -20.29 -30.14 -2.00
CA LYS A 298 -21.15 -29.66 -0.90
C LYS A 298 -20.55 -28.44 -0.26
N ALA A 299 -21.31 -27.35 -0.22
CA ALA A 299 -20.91 -26.15 0.51
C ALA A 299 -20.81 -26.42 2.01
N LEU A 300 -19.92 -25.69 2.69
CA LEU A 300 -19.78 -25.78 4.15
C LEU A 300 -20.90 -24.97 4.81
N SER A 301 -21.62 -25.59 5.74
CA SER A 301 -22.70 -25.02 6.55
C SER A 301 -22.27 -24.76 7.98
#